data_AF-M2ZIU3-F1
#
_entry.id   AF-M2ZIU3-F1
#
_cell.length_a   1.000
_cell.length_b   1.000
_cell.length_c   1.000
_cell.angle_alpha   90.00
_cell.angle_beta   90.00
_cell.angle_gamma   90.00
#
_symmetry.space_group_name_H-M   'P 1'
#
loop_
_entity.id
_entity.type
_entity.pdbx_description
1 polymer ?
#
loop_
_entity_poly.entity_id
_entity_poly.type
_entity_poly.pdbx_seq_one_letter_code
_entity_poly.pdbx_strand_id
1 'polypeptide(L)'
;MDHGEMEMAPAGIALAEGGPDRDGLEMDVLHLRLGPVLAHWPAGLVLRCSLQGDVVVAARVSLVDPEYADDAASGDWAESGAALYVARECDHITDLLALTGWVQAAQMSRQVRDLLIHEGTVDRARPRLATLHGKVARSRVVRWSLRDLLPVTLDELERYRLPSALAGDTYDRLLRRIRFAQDVAAGAVPDREVQRALPRVVEALPELVTGLEVATVRLVVASLGIVTAPTEERRGHG
;
A
#
# COMPACT_ATOMS: atom_id res chain seq x y z
N MET A 1 27.36 43.46 29.52
CA MET A 1 26.84 43.87 28.20
C MET A 1 25.98 42.72 27.75
N ASP A 2 24.68 42.95 27.71
CA ASP A 2 23.63 41.97 27.46
C ASP A 2 23.26 42.06 25.97
N HIS A 3 23.44 40.98 25.22
CA HIS A 3 23.13 40.94 23.79
C HIS A 3 21.81 40.20 23.63
N GLY A 4 20.73 40.97 23.50
CA GLY A 4 19.41 40.44 23.20
C GLY A 4 19.40 39.73 21.85
N GLU A 5 19.03 38.45 21.89
CA GLU A 5 18.67 37.65 20.73
C GLU A 5 17.48 38.32 20.03
N MET A 6 17.71 38.82 18.81
CA MET A 6 16.64 39.30 17.95
C MET A 6 16.02 38.09 17.25
N GLU A 7 14.79 37.77 17.63
CA GLU A 7 13.94 36.80 16.95
C GLU A 7 13.56 37.35 15.56
N MET A 8 14.25 36.89 14.53
CA MET A 8 14.08 37.35 13.15
C MET A 8 12.98 36.54 12.45
N ALA A 9 11.71 36.90 12.68
CA ALA A 9 10.59 36.43 11.88
C ALA A 9 10.21 37.51 10.83
N PRO A 10 10.64 37.40 9.55
CA PRO A 10 10.20 38.34 8.54
C PRO A 10 8.69 38.17 8.30
N ALA A 11 7.94 39.28 8.46
CA ALA A 11 6.49 39.37 8.25
C ALA A 11 5.57 38.59 9.22
N GLY A 12 6.07 38.11 10.36
CA GLY A 12 5.22 37.48 11.40
C GLY A 12 4.59 36.15 10.98
N ILE A 13 5.09 35.54 9.91
CA ILE A 13 4.74 34.19 9.49
C ILE A 13 5.73 33.25 10.17
N ALA A 14 5.23 32.32 10.98
CA ALA A 14 6.06 31.29 11.59
C ALA A 14 6.77 30.49 10.48
N LEU A 15 8.09 30.54 10.48
CA LEU A 15 8.93 29.69 9.64
C LEU A 15 8.76 28.23 10.11
N ALA A 16 8.93 27.28 9.20
CA ALA A 16 8.93 25.87 9.57
C ALA A 16 10.08 25.61 10.57
N GLU A 17 9.78 25.00 11.71
CA GLU A 17 10.79 24.64 12.70
C GLU A 17 11.64 23.46 12.18
N GLY A 18 12.96 23.62 12.23
CA GLY A 18 13.93 22.62 11.77
C GLY A 18 14.07 21.42 12.72
N GLY A 19 14.57 20.30 12.18
CA GLY A 19 15.01 19.13 12.95
C GLY A 19 16.52 18.93 12.79
N PRO A 20 17.23 18.39 13.80
CA PRO A 20 18.69 18.27 13.77
C PRO A 20 19.19 17.31 12.67
N ASP A 21 20.13 17.78 11.83
CA ASP A 21 20.77 17.05 10.71
C ASP A 21 22.21 16.59 11.07
N ARG A 22 22.80 15.70 10.25
CA ARG A 22 24.15 15.12 10.39
C ARG A 22 25.28 16.10 10.07
N ASP A 23 25.02 17.20 9.38
CA ASP A 23 26.00 18.21 8.97
C ASP A 23 25.93 19.54 9.77
N GLY A 24 24.94 19.66 10.66
CA GLY A 24 24.74 20.84 11.49
C GLY A 24 23.94 21.97 10.84
N LEU A 25 23.25 21.74 9.72
CA LEU A 25 22.29 22.67 9.12
C LEU A 25 20.84 22.25 9.44
N GLU A 26 19.98 23.21 9.79
CA GLU A 26 18.55 22.93 9.96
C GLU A 26 17.89 22.79 8.59
N MET A 27 17.41 21.58 8.25
CA MET A 27 16.58 21.36 7.07
C MET A 27 15.13 21.77 7.34
N ASP A 28 14.53 22.49 6.39
CA ASP A 28 13.11 22.82 6.37
C ASP A 28 12.26 21.54 6.46
N VAL A 29 11.33 21.50 7.42
CA VAL A 29 10.37 20.41 7.57
C VAL A 29 9.13 20.71 6.73
N LEU A 30 8.81 19.83 5.78
CA LEU A 30 7.59 19.90 4.99
C LEU A 30 6.54 18.92 5.53
N HIS A 31 5.37 19.41 5.91
CA HIS A 31 4.24 18.55 6.25
C HIS A 31 3.42 18.19 5.00
N LEU A 32 3.38 16.90 4.66
CA LEU A 32 2.64 16.37 3.52
C LEU A 32 1.53 15.43 3.98
N ARG A 33 0.35 15.54 3.35
CA ARG A 33 -0.75 14.59 3.54
C ARG A 33 -0.92 13.73 2.29
N LEU A 34 -0.78 12.41 2.44
CA LEU A 34 -1.08 11.42 1.42
C LEU A 34 -2.47 10.81 1.67
N GLY A 35 -3.29 10.73 0.61
CA GLY A 35 -4.67 10.23 0.70
C GLY A 35 -5.69 11.25 1.25
N PRO A 36 -6.98 10.89 1.33
CA PRO A 36 -7.53 9.55 1.11
C PRO A 36 -7.91 9.25 -0.35
N VAL A 37 -7.83 10.24 -1.25
CA VAL A 37 -8.28 10.16 -2.65
C VAL A 37 -7.13 10.24 -3.67
N LEU A 38 -5.94 9.79 -3.26
CA LEU A 38 -4.77 9.78 -4.13
C LEU A 38 -4.89 8.62 -5.15
N ALA A 39 -4.45 8.83 -6.39
CA ALA A 39 -4.44 7.76 -7.38
C ALA A 39 -3.56 6.59 -6.92
N HIS A 40 -4.07 5.36 -7.08
CA HIS A 40 -3.40 4.12 -6.66
C HIS A 40 -3.06 4.09 -5.17
N TRP A 41 -3.98 4.59 -4.35
CA TRP A 41 -3.86 4.66 -2.90
C TRP A 41 -5.07 4.00 -2.23
N PRO A 42 -4.90 3.32 -1.09
CA PRO A 42 -6.02 2.72 -0.36
C PRO A 42 -7.07 3.76 0.02
N ALA A 43 -8.30 3.58 -0.46
CA ALA A 43 -9.36 4.58 -0.26
C ALA A 43 -9.69 4.74 1.23
N GLY A 44 -9.62 5.95 1.76
CA GLY A 44 -9.88 6.21 3.19
C GLY A 44 -8.64 6.14 4.10
N LEU A 45 -7.50 5.65 3.62
CA LEU A 45 -6.23 5.73 4.34
C LEU A 45 -5.66 7.16 4.22
N VAL A 46 -5.27 7.76 5.34
CA VAL A 46 -4.57 9.05 5.39
C VAL A 46 -3.24 8.86 6.09
N LEU A 47 -2.16 9.24 5.42
CA LEU A 47 -0.82 9.29 6.00
C LEU A 47 -0.35 10.75 6.04
N ARG A 48 -0.15 11.28 7.25
CA ARG A 48 0.45 12.60 7.48
C ARG A 48 1.94 12.41 7.72
N CYS A 49 2.76 12.95 6.84
CA CYS A 49 4.21 12.84 6.88
C CYS A 49 4.84 14.20 7.23
N SER A 50 5.90 14.17 8.02
CA SER A 50 6.90 15.24 8.08
C SER A 50 8.05 14.80 7.20
N LEU A 51 8.45 15.65 6.25
CA LEU A 51 9.51 15.39 5.29
C LEU A 51 10.69 16.30 5.56
N GLN A 52 11.89 15.77 5.38
CA GLN A 52 13.11 16.54 5.18
C GLN A 52 13.59 16.22 3.77
N GLY A 53 13.46 17.19 2.85
CA GLY A 53 13.61 16.93 1.42
C GLY A 53 12.49 16.00 0.92
N ASP A 54 12.85 14.84 0.38
CA ASP A 54 11.92 13.80 -0.03
C ASP A 54 11.76 12.65 0.98
N VAL A 55 12.57 12.64 2.05
CA VAL A 55 12.59 11.58 3.06
C VAL A 55 11.55 11.85 4.14
N VAL A 56 10.74 10.83 4.46
CA VAL A 56 9.83 10.85 5.61
C VAL A 56 10.62 10.69 6.89
N VAL A 57 10.60 11.71 7.75
CA VAL A 57 11.25 11.66 9.08
C VAL A 57 10.29 11.36 10.21
N ALA A 58 9.00 11.59 10.00
CA ALA A 58 7.95 11.17 10.90
C ALA A 58 6.65 10.94 10.12
N ALA A 59 5.82 10.02 10.59
CA ALA A 59 4.53 9.73 9.99
C ALA A 59 3.45 9.52 11.05
N ARG A 60 2.20 9.82 10.70
CA ARG A 60 0.99 9.46 11.47
C ARG A 60 -0.07 8.95 10.52
N VAL A 61 -0.70 7.85 10.89
CA VAL A 61 -1.76 7.22 10.11
C VAL A 61 -3.13 7.53 10.72
N SER A 62 -4.15 7.64 9.87
CA SER A 62 -5.55 7.69 10.28
C SER A 62 -6.43 7.14 9.18
N LEU A 63 -7.54 6.50 9.54
CA LEU A 63 -8.58 6.07 8.61
C LEU A 63 -9.73 7.08 8.65
N VAL A 64 -10.33 7.37 7.49
CA VAL A 64 -11.53 8.20 7.41
C VAL A 64 -12.72 7.53 8.11
N ASP A 65 -12.80 6.21 8.00
CA ASP A 65 -13.82 5.39 8.64
C ASP A 65 -13.16 4.12 9.22
N PRO A 66 -12.80 4.12 10.52
CA PRO A 66 -12.06 3.02 11.13
C PRO A 66 -12.92 1.77 11.35
N GLU A 67 -14.24 1.93 11.54
CA GLU A 67 -15.17 0.81 11.77
C GLU A 67 -15.14 -0.16 10.57
N TYR A 68 -15.00 0.35 9.34
CA TYR A 68 -14.87 -0.50 8.15
C TYR A 68 -13.58 -1.31 8.08
N ALA A 69 -12.47 -0.83 8.66
CA ALA A 69 -11.26 -1.64 8.70
C ALA A 69 -11.42 -2.83 9.66
N ASP A 70 -12.22 -2.65 10.71
CA ASP A 70 -12.58 -3.73 11.61
C ASP A 70 -13.52 -4.73 10.93
N ASP A 71 -14.48 -4.27 10.11
CA ASP A 71 -15.33 -5.14 9.28
C ASP A 71 -14.54 -5.87 8.18
N ALA A 72 -13.55 -5.19 7.58
CA ALA A 72 -12.57 -5.80 6.67
C ALA A 72 -11.80 -6.94 7.33
N ALA A 73 -11.43 -6.77 8.60
CA ALA A 73 -10.69 -7.74 9.38
C ALA A 73 -11.57 -8.87 9.96
N SER A 74 -12.82 -8.57 10.33
CA SER A 74 -13.77 -9.53 10.93
C SER A 74 -14.21 -10.62 9.96
N GLY A 75 -14.10 -10.35 8.65
CA GLY A 75 -14.29 -11.35 7.62
C GLY A 75 -15.74 -11.60 7.23
N ASP A 76 -16.68 -10.71 7.59
CA ASP A 76 -18.08 -10.74 7.12
C ASP A 76 -18.20 -10.71 5.57
N TRP A 77 -17.11 -10.37 4.89
CA TRP A 77 -16.83 -10.65 3.47
C TRP A 77 -16.82 -12.15 3.10
N ALA A 78 -17.19 -13.06 3.99
CA ALA A 78 -17.15 -14.53 3.84
C ALA A 78 -17.91 -15.02 2.60
N GLU A 79 -18.87 -14.24 2.09
CA GLU A 79 -19.66 -14.58 0.90
C GLU A 79 -19.00 -14.19 -0.44
N SER A 80 -17.87 -13.47 -0.40
CA SER A 80 -17.15 -13.08 -1.62
C SER A 80 -16.50 -14.30 -2.27
N GLY A 81 -17.14 -14.84 -3.32
CA GLY A 81 -16.65 -15.99 -4.09
C GLY A 81 -15.27 -15.75 -4.73
N ALA A 82 -14.62 -16.83 -5.18
CA ALA A 82 -13.25 -16.81 -5.73
C ALA A 82 -13.03 -15.72 -6.80
N ALA A 83 -14.01 -15.48 -7.68
CA ALA A 83 -13.90 -14.45 -8.71
C ALA A 83 -13.71 -13.04 -8.13
N LEU A 84 -14.46 -12.67 -7.08
CA LEU A 84 -14.37 -11.36 -6.45
C LEU A 84 -13.05 -11.20 -5.68
N TYR A 85 -12.60 -12.26 -5.00
CA TYR A 85 -11.28 -12.25 -4.35
C TYR A 85 -10.16 -11.99 -5.36
N VAL A 86 -10.13 -12.76 -6.46
CA VAL A 86 -9.10 -12.61 -7.51
C VAL A 86 -9.20 -11.23 -8.17
N ALA A 87 -10.40 -10.69 -8.36
CA ALA A 87 -10.59 -9.33 -8.88
C ALA A 87 -9.97 -8.26 -7.96
N ARG A 88 -10.16 -8.37 -6.63
CA ARG A 88 -9.53 -7.47 -5.65
C ARG A 88 -8.01 -7.58 -5.65
N GLU A 89 -7.46 -8.79 -5.76
CA GLU A 89 -6.01 -8.96 -5.92
C GLU A 89 -5.50 -8.30 -7.21
N CYS A 90 -6.28 -8.38 -8.31
CA CYS A 90 -5.96 -7.69 -9.55
C CYS A 90 -6.01 -6.16 -9.42
N ASP A 91 -6.85 -5.58 -8.55
CA ASP A 91 -6.86 -4.15 -8.26
C ASP A 91 -5.55 -3.74 -7.55
N HIS A 92 -5.12 -4.47 -6.52
CA HIS A 92 -3.84 -4.22 -5.84
C HIS A 92 -2.63 -4.37 -6.78
N ILE A 93 -2.62 -5.41 -7.61
CA ILE A 93 -1.57 -5.62 -8.62
C ILE A 93 -1.56 -4.45 -9.63
N THR A 94 -2.74 -3.98 -10.03
CA THR A 94 -2.88 -2.83 -10.93
C THR A 94 -2.28 -1.57 -10.31
N ASP A 95 -2.60 -1.27 -9.06
CA ASP A 95 -2.14 -0.07 -8.37
C ASP A 95 -0.62 0.00 -8.28
N LEU A 96 0.01 -1.09 -7.84
CA LEU A 96 1.47 -1.16 -7.75
C LEU A 96 2.15 -1.08 -9.12
N LEU A 97 1.63 -1.81 -10.12
CA LEU A 97 2.19 -1.78 -11.48
C LEU A 97 2.01 -0.42 -12.16
N ALA A 98 0.92 0.29 -11.88
CA ALA A 98 0.71 1.63 -12.39
C ALA A 98 1.70 2.63 -11.77
N LEU A 99 1.97 2.53 -10.47
CA LEU A 99 2.94 3.37 -9.77
C LEU A 99 4.39 3.14 -10.25
N THR A 100 4.74 1.94 -10.70
CA THR A 100 6.06 1.68 -11.33
C THR A 100 6.16 2.20 -12.77
N GLY A 101 5.08 2.79 -13.31
CA GLY A 101 5.02 3.26 -14.69
C GLY A 101 4.86 2.13 -15.72
N TRP A 102 4.64 0.89 -15.30
CA TRP A 102 4.48 -0.24 -16.23
C TRP A 102 3.03 -0.41 -16.70
N VAL A 103 2.58 0.57 -17.49
CA VAL A 103 1.19 0.72 -17.92
C VAL A 103 0.64 -0.54 -18.58
N GLN A 104 1.42 -1.24 -19.42
CA GLN A 104 0.93 -2.45 -20.10
C GLN A 104 0.64 -3.59 -19.12
N ALA A 105 1.43 -3.75 -18.07
CA ALA A 105 1.21 -4.78 -17.05
C ALA A 105 0.02 -4.44 -16.14
N ALA A 106 -0.10 -3.17 -15.76
CA ALA A 106 -1.29 -2.68 -15.06
C ALA A 106 -2.56 -2.90 -15.89
N GLN A 107 -2.55 -2.63 -17.20
CA GLN A 107 -3.67 -2.87 -18.10
C GLN A 107 -4.05 -4.34 -18.21
N MET A 108 -3.07 -5.24 -18.29
CA MET A 108 -3.35 -6.69 -18.28
C MET A 108 -4.04 -7.12 -16.98
N SER A 109 -3.60 -6.60 -15.84
CA SER A 109 -4.24 -6.87 -14.54
C SER A 109 -5.69 -6.37 -14.50
N ARG A 110 -5.95 -5.14 -14.97
CA ARG A 110 -7.31 -4.58 -15.10
C ARG A 110 -8.19 -5.43 -16.00
N GLN A 111 -7.69 -5.90 -17.14
CA GLN A 111 -8.45 -6.77 -18.04
C GLN A 111 -8.83 -8.12 -17.42
N VAL A 112 -8.02 -8.64 -16.48
CA VAL A 112 -8.39 -9.83 -15.70
C VAL A 112 -9.47 -9.48 -14.69
N ARG A 113 -9.33 -8.37 -13.97
CA ARG A 113 -10.32 -7.87 -13.03
C ARG A 113 -11.68 -7.65 -13.68
N ASP A 114 -11.73 -6.97 -14.81
CA ASP A 114 -12.98 -6.68 -15.53
C ASP A 114 -13.63 -7.96 -16.05
N LEU A 115 -12.84 -8.92 -16.54
CA LEU A 115 -13.33 -10.25 -16.92
C LEU A 115 -14.00 -10.97 -15.74
N LEU A 116 -13.39 -10.90 -14.55
CA LEU A 116 -13.92 -11.54 -13.34
C LEU A 116 -15.19 -10.86 -12.83
N ILE A 117 -15.25 -9.53 -12.87
CA ILE A 117 -16.42 -8.77 -12.41
C ILE A 117 -17.60 -8.92 -13.36
N HIS A 118 -17.37 -8.88 -14.67
CA HIS A 118 -18.46 -8.87 -15.64
C HIS A 118 -18.91 -10.27 -16.09
N GLU A 119 -17.99 -11.23 -16.21
CA GLU A 119 -18.31 -12.57 -16.69
C GLU A 119 -18.30 -13.63 -15.58
N GLY A 120 -17.65 -13.36 -14.43
CA GLY A 120 -17.49 -14.34 -13.35
C GLY A 120 -16.60 -15.54 -13.70
N THR A 121 -15.96 -15.54 -14.87
CA THR A 121 -15.27 -16.71 -15.42
C THR A 121 -13.83 -16.81 -14.95
N VAL A 122 -13.63 -17.51 -13.83
CA VAL A 122 -12.29 -17.80 -13.29
C VAL A 122 -11.43 -18.58 -14.30
N ASP A 123 -11.99 -19.54 -15.03
CA ASP A 123 -11.25 -20.35 -16.01
C ASP A 123 -10.61 -19.51 -17.13
N ARG A 124 -11.29 -18.46 -17.58
CA ARG A 124 -10.76 -17.53 -18.59
C ARG A 124 -9.72 -16.58 -18.00
N ALA A 125 -9.78 -16.29 -16.70
CA ALA A 125 -8.81 -15.45 -16.00
C ALA A 125 -7.46 -16.16 -15.78
N ARG A 126 -7.46 -17.47 -15.50
CA ARG A 126 -6.26 -18.28 -15.23
C ARG A 126 -5.11 -18.11 -16.25
N PRO A 127 -5.30 -18.29 -17.57
CA PRO A 127 -4.21 -18.13 -18.53
C PRO A 127 -3.67 -16.69 -18.61
N ARG A 128 -4.53 -15.70 -18.37
CA ARG A 128 -4.13 -14.28 -18.33
C ARG A 128 -3.30 -13.96 -17.09
N LEU A 129 -3.68 -14.48 -15.92
CA LEU A 129 -2.87 -14.40 -14.69
C LEU A 129 -1.50 -15.07 -14.87
N ALA A 130 -1.45 -16.25 -15.48
CA ALA A 130 -0.19 -16.92 -15.78
C ALA A 130 0.72 -16.10 -16.71
N THR A 131 0.12 -15.46 -17.73
CA THR A 131 0.83 -14.55 -18.63
C THR A 131 1.36 -13.32 -17.88
N LEU A 132 0.55 -12.71 -17.00
CA LEU A 132 0.95 -11.58 -16.17
C LEU A 132 2.11 -11.95 -15.25
N HIS A 133 2.00 -13.06 -14.50
CA HIS A 133 3.07 -13.58 -13.65
C HIS A 133 4.37 -13.77 -14.43
N GLY A 134 4.30 -14.45 -15.57
CA GLY A 134 5.47 -14.69 -16.41
C GLY A 134 6.12 -13.42 -16.95
N LYS A 135 5.34 -12.36 -17.24
CA LYS A 135 5.88 -11.06 -17.64
C LYS A 135 6.55 -10.36 -16.47
N VAL A 136 5.87 -10.27 -15.32
CA VAL A 136 6.40 -9.62 -14.11
C VAL A 136 7.68 -10.30 -13.64
N ALA A 137 7.68 -11.62 -13.51
CA ALA A 137 8.82 -12.40 -13.04
C ALA A 137 10.07 -12.26 -13.92
N ARG A 138 9.91 -12.00 -15.22
CA ARG A 138 11.01 -11.83 -16.18
C ARG A 138 11.44 -10.37 -16.37
N SER A 139 10.72 -9.41 -15.80
CA SER A 139 11.00 -7.99 -16.00
C SER A 139 12.10 -7.50 -15.06
N ARG A 140 13.30 -7.26 -15.62
CA ARG A 140 14.41 -6.69 -14.86
C ARG A 140 14.12 -5.28 -14.37
N VAL A 141 13.40 -4.47 -15.16
CA VAL A 141 13.04 -3.10 -14.79
C VAL A 141 12.17 -3.11 -13.54
N VAL A 142 11.10 -3.90 -13.52
CA VAL A 142 10.21 -3.98 -12.34
C VAL A 142 10.91 -4.59 -11.14
N ARG A 143 11.72 -5.62 -11.36
CA ARG A 143 12.56 -6.16 -10.29
C ARG A 143 13.48 -5.08 -9.71
N TRP A 144 14.14 -4.27 -10.54
CA TRP A 144 15.02 -3.20 -10.07
C TRP A 144 14.27 -2.04 -9.41
N SER A 145 13.07 -1.71 -9.87
CA SER A 145 12.27 -0.63 -9.29
C SER A 145 11.63 -0.99 -7.96
N LEU A 146 11.47 -2.28 -7.65
CA LEU A 146 10.75 -2.74 -6.45
C LEU A 146 11.62 -3.52 -5.46
N ARG A 147 12.80 -3.98 -5.90
CA ARG A 147 13.72 -4.70 -5.02
C ARG A 147 14.22 -3.81 -3.90
N ASP A 148 14.46 -4.41 -2.75
CA ASP A 148 15.03 -3.74 -1.58
C ASP A 148 14.16 -2.56 -1.06
N LEU A 149 12.93 -2.39 -1.56
CA LEU A 149 11.96 -1.42 -1.06
C LEU A 149 11.13 -2.06 0.06
N LEU A 150 11.27 -1.52 1.28
CA LEU A 150 10.72 -2.08 2.52
C LEU A 150 10.93 -3.61 2.60
N PRO A 151 12.18 -4.08 2.77
CA PRO A 151 12.44 -5.46 3.10
C PRO A 151 11.91 -5.72 4.52
N VAL A 152 10.89 -6.58 4.64
CA VAL A 152 10.34 -6.95 5.94
C VAL A 152 10.94 -8.29 6.36
N THR A 153 11.74 -8.24 7.42
CA THR A 153 12.41 -9.39 8.03
C THR A 153 11.48 -10.19 8.93
N LEU A 154 11.87 -11.42 9.31
CA LEU A 154 11.09 -12.25 10.24
C LEU A 154 10.95 -11.57 11.60
N ASP A 155 12.02 -10.95 12.10
CA ASP A 155 12.01 -10.22 13.37
C ASP A 155 11.02 -9.05 13.37
N GLU A 156 10.89 -8.34 12.24
CA GLU A 156 9.90 -7.27 12.08
C GLU A 156 8.48 -7.82 11.98
N LEU A 157 8.28 -8.95 11.29
CA LEU A 157 6.98 -9.61 11.27
C LEU A 157 6.54 -10.02 12.68
N GLU A 158 7.45 -10.56 13.48
CA GLU A 158 7.16 -10.92 14.87
C GLU A 158 6.90 -9.67 15.73
N ARG A 159 7.76 -8.65 15.63
CA ARG A 159 7.63 -7.39 16.38
C ARG A 159 6.28 -6.72 16.16
N TYR A 160 5.86 -6.60 14.90
CA TYR A 160 4.61 -5.95 14.53
C TYR A 160 3.43 -6.92 14.44
N ARG A 161 3.64 -8.22 14.72
CA ARG A 161 2.65 -9.30 14.64
C ARG A 161 1.96 -9.34 13.27
N LEU A 162 2.76 -9.20 12.22
CA LEU A 162 2.35 -9.16 10.82
C LEU A 162 2.39 -10.56 10.17
N PRO A 163 1.53 -10.80 9.18
CA PRO A 163 1.43 -12.09 8.50
C PRO A 163 2.67 -12.41 7.66
N SER A 164 2.99 -13.69 7.56
CA SER A 164 4.14 -14.20 6.79
C SER A 164 4.08 -13.83 5.29
N ALA A 165 2.87 -13.53 4.79
CA ALA A 165 2.62 -13.03 3.44
C ALA A 165 3.32 -11.70 3.13
N LEU A 166 3.66 -10.89 4.14
CA LEU A 166 4.33 -9.59 3.97
C LEU A 166 5.85 -9.67 3.96
N ALA A 167 6.43 -10.85 4.23
CA ALA A 167 7.87 -11.09 4.24
C ALA A 167 8.53 -10.74 2.90
N GLY A 168 9.76 -10.24 2.98
CA GLY A 168 10.56 -9.86 1.82
C GLY A 168 10.33 -8.41 1.41
N ASP A 169 10.77 -8.04 0.21
CA ASP A 169 10.62 -6.68 -0.31
C ASP A 169 9.31 -6.49 -1.10
N THR A 170 9.14 -5.29 -1.66
CA THR A 170 7.96 -4.92 -2.44
C THR A 170 7.79 -5.78 -3.70
N TYR A 171 8.88 -6.27 -4.31
CA TYR A 171 8.84 -7.17 -5.46
C TYR A 171 8.38 -8.57 -5.05
N ASP A 172 8.88 -9.10 -3.93
CA ASP A 172 8.48 -10.40 -3.39
C ASP A 172 6.99 -10.42 -3.04
N ARG A 173 6.49 -9.35 -2.43
CA ARG A 173 5.05 -9.16 -2.14
C ARG A 173 4.21 -9.14 -3.42
N LEU A 174 4.65 -8.45 -4.48
CA LEU A 174 3.96 -8.44 -5.78
C LEU A 174 3.86 -9.84 -6.39
N LEU A 175 4.98 -10.57 -6.45
CA LEU A 175 4.99 -11.93 -7.02
C LEU A 175 4.12 -12.89 -6.21
N ARG A 176 4.18 -12.79 -4.88
CA ARG A 176 3.36 -13.61 -3.99
C ARG A 176 1.87 -13.32 -4.18
N ARG A 177 1.49 -12.06 -4.34
CA ARG A 177 0.12 -11.65 -4.60
C ARG A 177 -0.43 -12.22 -5.91
N ILE A 178 0.35 -12.14 -6.98
CA ILE A 178 -0.04 -12.76 -8.27
C ILE A 178 -0.22 -14.28 -8.10
N ARG A 179 0.67 -14.93 -7.35
CA ARG A 179 0.59 -16.37 -7.08
C ARG A 179 -0.67 -16.74 -6.30
N PHE A 180 -1.00 -16.01 -5.23
CA PHE A 180 -2.24 -16.23 -4.48
C PHE A 180 -3.49 -16.07 -5.36
N ALA A 181 -3.51 -15.06 -6.24
CA ALA A 181 -4.58 -14.90 -7.21
C ALA A 181 -4.68 -16.12 -8.17
N GLN A 182 -3.55 -16.68 -8.60
CA GLN A 182 -3.53 -17.89 -9.43
C GLN A 182 -4.00 -19.13 -8.68
N ASP A 183 -3.59 -19.30 -7.43
CA ASP A 183 -3.94 -20.44 -6.59
C ASP A 183 -5.44 -20.45 -6.30
N VAL A 184 -6.02 -19.31 -5.91
CA VAL A 184 -7.47 -19.18 -5.72
C VAL A 184 -8.23 -19.38 -7.02
N ALA A 185 -7.71 -18.86 -8.15
CA ALA A 185 -8.29 -19.13 -9.45
C ALA A 185 -8.22 -20.62 -9.86
N ALA A 186 -7.32 -21.39 -9.27
CA ALA A 186 -7.21 -22.84 -9.44
C ALA A 186 -8.06 -23.65 -8.44
N GLY A 187 -8.78 -22.98 -7.54
CA GLY A 187 -9.66 -23.61 -6.55
C GLY A 187 -9.10 -23.67 -5.13
N ALA A 188 -7.95 -23.03 -4.85
CA ALA A 188 -7.48 -22.88 -3.47
C ALA A 188 -8.42 -21.98 -2.66
N VAL A 189 -8.49 -22.24 -1.35
CA VAL A 189 -9.24 -21.37 -0.43
C VAL A 189 -8.49 -20.05 -0.31
N PRO A 190 -9.16 -18.90 -0.43
CA PRO A 190 -8.53 -17.60 -0.24
C PRO A 190 -7.89 -17.45 1.13
N ASP A 191 -6.59 -17.15 1.16
CA ASP A 191 -5.90 -16.80 2.40
C ASP A 191 -6.14 -15.32 2.71
N ARG A 192 -6.80 -15.07 3.84
CA ARG A 192 -7.17 -13.72 4.30
C ARG A 192 -6.33 -13.26 5.49
N GLU A 193 -5.13 -13.81 5.68
CA GLU A 193 -4.22 -13.44 6.78
C GLU A 193 -3.93 -11.94 6.78
N VAL A 194 -3.65 -11.35 5.61
CA VAL A 194 -3.37 -9.91 5.47
C VAL A 194 -4.58 -9.06 5.83
N GLN A 195 -5.77 -9.42 5.37
CA GLN A 195 -7.00 -8.68 5.67
C GLN A 195 -7.34 -8.76 7.17
N ARG A 196 -7.21 -9.95 7.79
CA ARG A 196 -7.39 -10.10 9.26
C ARG A 196 -6.34 -9.35 10.07
N ALA A 197 -5.17 -9.10 9.50
CA ALA A 197 -4.11 -8.32 10.12
C ALA A 197 -4.17 -6.82 9.77
N LEU A 198 -5.17 -6.36 9.01
CA LEU A 198 -5.24 -4.99 8.51
C LEU A 198 -5.08 -3.92 9.60
N PRO A 199 -5.72 -4.00 10.79
CA PRO A 199 -5.50 -3.02 11.85
C PRO A 199 -4.03 -2.93 12.28
N ARG A 200 -3.34 -4.07 12.40
CA ARG A 200 -1.91 -4.14 12.75
C ARG A 200 -1.01 -3.62 11.62
N VAL A 201 -1.35 -3.90 10.37
CA VAL A 201 -0.64 -3.36 9.20
C VAL A 201 -0.74 -1.84 9.16
N VAL A 202 -1.94 -1.30 9.41
CA VAL A 202 -2.18 0.15 9.47
C VAL A 202 -1.43 0.76 10.65
N GLU A 203 -1.49 0.15 11.84
CA GLU A 203 -0.80 0.62 13.04
C GLU A 203 0.73 0.66 12.87
N ALA A 204 1.32 -0.35 12.21
CA ALA A 204 2.76 -0.39 11.94
C ALA A 204 3.22 0.57 10.85
N LEU A 205 2.30 1.10 10.03
CA LEU A 205 2.64 1.87 8.83
C LEU A 205 3.55 3.09 9.10
N PRO A 206 3.34 3.91 10.15
CA PRO A 206 4.22 5.03 10.44
C PRO A 206 5.68 4.64 10.66
N GLU A 207 5.93 3.53 11.36
CA GLU A 207 7.29 3.04 11.61
C GLU A 207 7.90 2.45 10.34
N LEU A 208 7.12 1.70 9.55
CA LEU A 208 7.59 1.08 8.31
C LEU A 208 7.99 2.11 7.23
N VAL A 209 7.33 3.28 7.19
CA VAL A 209 7.57 4.30 6.15
C VAL A 209 8.56 5.38 6.54
N THR A 210 8.97 5.43 7.82
CA THR A 210 9.97 6.38 8.29
C THR A 210 11.34 6.03 7.72
N GLY A 211 12.07 7.02 7.22
CA GLY A 211 13.33 6.85 6.51
C GLY A 211 13.19 6.56 5.01
N LEU A 212 11.96 6.44 4.49
CA LEU A 212 11.71 6.23 3.07
C LEU A 212 11.44 7.55 2.34
N GLU A 213 11.83 7.60 1.06
CA GLU A 213 11.41 8.67 0.15
C GLU A 213 9.90 8.63 -0.09
N VAL A 214 9.27 9.80 -0.28
CA VAL A 214 7.82 9.93 -0.51
C VAL A 214 7.30 9.09 -1.69
N ALA A 215 8.09 8.92 -2.75
CA ALA A 215 7.74 8.07 -3.89
C ALA A 215 7.75 6.58 -3.49
N THR A 216 8.75 6.16 -2.73
CA THR A 216 8.88 4.81 -2.19
C THR A 216 7.74 4.48 -1.24
N VAL A 217 7.30 5.42 -0.40
CA VAL A 217 6.14 5.25 0.48
C VAL A 217 4.90 4.83 -0.30
N ARG A 218 4.64 5.42 -1.47
CA ARG A 218 3.46 5.05 -2.30
C ARG A 218 3.55 3.62 -2.82
N LEU A 219 4.73 3.20 -3.28
CA LEU A 219 4.97 1.82 -3.75
C LEU A 219 4.81 0.81 -2.61
N VAL A 220 5.37 1.14 -1.45
CA VAL A 220 5.30 0.30 -0.25
C VAL A 220 3.85 0.13 0.19
N VAL A 221 3.10 1.22 0.37
CA VAL A 221 1.67 1.20 0.76
C VAL A 221 0.85 0.36 -0.22
N ALA A 222 1.06 0.54 -1.54
CA ALA A 222 0.35 -0.24 -2.55
C ALA A 222 0.65 -1.75 -2.47
N SER A 223 1.85 -2.14 -2.02
CA SER A 223 2.23 -3.56 -1.89
C SER A 223 1.64 -4.27 -0.67
N LEU A 224 1.28 -3.52 0.38
CA LEU A 224 0.77 -4.08 1.63
C LEU A 224 -0.66 -4.65 1.50
N GLY A 225 -1.39 -4.30 0.42
CA GLY A 225 -2.76 -4.81 0.20
C GLY A 225 -3.76 -4.29 1.21
N ILE A 226 -3.58 -3.04 1.64
CA ILE A 226 -4.52 -2.35 2.51
C ILE A 226 -5.83 -2.14 1.74
N VAL A 227 -6.93 -2.64 2.29
CA VAL A 227 -8.29 -2.45 1.77
C VAL A 227 -9.11 -1.73 2.82
N THR A 228 -9.54 -0.52 2.52
CA THR A 228 -10.25 0.35 3.47
C THR A 228 -11.55 0.92 2.87
N ALA A 229 -11.95 0.46 1.68
CA ALA A 229 -13.18 0.87 1.02
C ALA A 229 -14.33 -0.10 1.34
N PRO A 230 -15.57 0.39 1.51
CA PRO A 230 -16.74 -0.48 1.54
C PRO A 230 -16.90 -1.16 0.18
N THR A 231 -17.18 -2.47 0.17
CA THR A 231 -17.84 -3.08 -0.99
C THR A 231 -19.32 -2.87 -0.74
N GLU A 232 -20.06 -2.36 -1.73
CA GLU A 232 -21.52 -2.27 -1.64
C GLU A 232 -22.10 -3.61 -1.21
N GLU A 233 -22.49 -3.75 0.06
CA GLU A 233 -23.68 -4.51 0.36
C GLU A 233 -24.77 -3.90 -0.51
N ARG A 234 -25.45 -4.72 -1.30
CA ARG A 234 -26.76 -4.38 -1.83
C ARG A 234 -27.60 -3.93 -0.63
N ARG A 235 -27.65 -2.62 -0.38
CA ARG A 235 -28.70 -1.99 0.39
C ARG A 235 -29.97 -2.29 -0.37
N GLY A 236 -30.59 -3.41 -0.04
CA GLY A 236 -31.96 -3.71 -0.40
C GLY A 236 -32.76 -2.49 0.02
N HIS A 237 -33.16 -1.69 -0.95
CA HIS A 237 -34.19 -0.70 -0.74
C HIS A 237 -35.48 -1.51 -0.54
N GLY A 238 -35.78 -1.78 0.73
CA GLY A 238 -37.11 -2.14 1.20
C GLY A 238 -37.86 -0.88 1.58
#